data_AF-A0A6G4U1V5-F1
#
_entry.id   AF-A0A6G4U1V5-F1
#
_cell.length_a   1.000
_cell.length_b   1.000
_cell.length_c   1.000
_cell.angle_alpha   90.00
_cell.angle_beta   90.00
_cell.angle_gamma   90.00
#
_symmetry.space_group_name_H-M   'P 1'
#
loop_
_entity.id
_entity.type
_entity.pdbx_description
1 polymer ?
#
loop_
_entity_poly.entity_id
_entity_poly.type
_entity_poly.pdbx_seq_one_letter_code
_entity_poly.pdbx_strand_id
1 'polypeptide(L)'
;HFGWAWSGKPVGITFPGVVTSGTVRTAANVDKGWVDLDAAALLGDRLGCPVTVINDADAAGIAEMTFGAGRGRTGTVMMLTFGTGIGSALFTDGRLVPNTELGHLELHGHDAEKHASSKAKEDEDLSWAHWAKRVQKYLAHVEMLFSPDLFIIGGGVSRKSEKFLPLIEDIRAEIVPAELQNNAGIVGAAMAASAASS
;
A
#
# COMPACT_ATOMS: atom_id res chain seq x y z
N HIS A 1 24.82 -18.25 16.93
CA HIS A 1 25.09 -18.09 15.50
C HIS A 1 24.18 -19.05 14.73
N PHE A 2 23.14 -18.55 14.06
CA PHE A 2 22.29 -19.40 13.21
C PHE A 2 23.02 -19.58 11.87
N GLY A 3 23.57 -20.77 11.63
CA GLY A 3 24.35 -21.13 10.44
C GLY A 3 23.48 -21.41 9.21
N TRP A 4 22.63 -20.47 8.81
CA TRP A 4 22.05 -20.51 7.49
C TRP A 4 23.13 -20.13 6.48
N ALA A 5 23.50 -21.04 5.58
CA ALA A 5 24.20 -20.65 4.36
C ALA A 5 23.14 -19.99 3.46
N TRP A 6 23.20 -18.67 3.35
CA TRP A 6 22.22 -17.92 2.57
C TRP A 6 22.38 -18.28 1.10
N SER A 7 21.27 -18.59 0.43
CA SER A 7 21.27 -19.20 -0.92
C SER A 7 21.70 -18.27 -2.06
N GLY A 8 22.11 -17.03 -1.77
CA GLY A 8 22.43 -16.00 -2.77
C GLY A 8 21.24 -15.51 -3.59
N LYS A 9 20.01 -15.97 -3.30
CA LYS A 9 18.78 -15.53 -3.96
C LYS A 9 18.48 -14.07 -3.66
N PRO A 10 17.86 -13.32 -4.59
CA PRO A 10 17.47 -11.93 -4.32
C PRO A 10 16.43 -11.85 -3.21
N VAL A 11 16.44 -10.75 -2.46
CA VAL A 11 15.45 -10.47 -1.40
C VAL A 11 14.70 -9.18 -1.67
N GLY A 12 13.39 -9.23 -1.46
CA GLY A 12 12.51 -8.07 -1.48
C GLY A 12 12.20 -7.58 -0.07
N ILE A 13 12.23 -6.27 0.12
CA ILE A 13 11.92 -5.63 1.40
C ILE A 13 10.92 -4.51 1.16
N THR A 14 9.83 -4.51 1.91
CA THR A 14 8.88 -3.39 1.91
C THR A 14 9.37 -2.28 2.82
N PHE A 15 9.12 -1.03 2.42
CA PHE A 15 9.41 0.16 3.21
C PHE A 15 8.18 1.08 3.26
N PRO A 16 7.80 1.63 4.44
CA PRO A 16 6.64 2.50 4.58
C PRO A 16 6.96 3.94 4.15
N GLY A 17 7.16 4.12 2.85
CA GLY A 17 7.46 5.41 2.22
C GLY A 17 7.90 5.25 0.76
N VAL A 18 8.19 6.38 0.11
CA VAL A 18 8.62 6.44 -1.28
C VAL A 18 10.01 5.85 -1.42
N VAL A 19 10.18 4.96 -2.38
CA VAL A 19 11.47 4.35 -2.74
C VAL A 19 11.71 4.53 -4.24
N THR A 20 12.82 5.18 -4.58
CA THR A 20 13.24 5.40 -5.97
C THR A 20 14.64 4.85 -6.16
N SER A 21 14.81 3.91 -7.08
CA SER A 21 16.11 3.29 -7.38
C SER A 21 16.83 2.78 -6.13
N GLY A 22 16.11 2.10 -5.23
CA GLY A 22 16.66 1.55 -3.98
C GLY A 22 16.88 2.56 -2.84
N THR A 23 16.76 3.86 -3.11
CA THR A 23 16.91 4.93 -2.12
C THR A 23 15.55 5.35 -1.56
N VAL A 24 15.48 5.49 -0.23
CA VAL A 24 14.28 6.00 0.46
C VAL A 24 14.20 7.52 0.28
N ARG A 25 13.02 8.04 -0.06
CA ARG A 25 12.77 9.48 -0.25
C ARG A 25 11.85 10.08 0.79
N THR A 26 10.96 9.29 1.37
CA THR A 26 10.08 9.74 2.46
C THR A 26 10.12 8.75 3.62
N ALA A 27 9.96 9.28 4.83
CA ALA A 27 9.97 8.53 6.07
C ALA A 27 8.93 9.16 7.02
N ALA A 28 7.65 9.06 6.67
CA ALA A 28 6.58 9.73 7.43
C ALA A 28 6.46 9.17 8.85
N ASN A 29 6.49 7.84 8.98
CA ASN A 29 6.21 7.11 10.22
C ASN A 29 7.43 6.34 10.78
N VAL A 30 8.64 6.62 10.27
CA VAL A 30 9.91 6.00 10.70
C VAL A 30 11.00 7.07 10.87
N ASP A 31 12.16 6.66 11.38
CA ASP A 31 13.28 7.58 11.64
C ASP A 31 13.69 8.37 10.38
N LYS A 32 13.96 9.68 10.54
CA LYS A 32 14.31 10.56 9.42
C LYS A 32 15.70 10.25 8.83
N GLY A 33 16.55 9.52 9.54
CA GLY A 33 17.84 9.03 9.04
C GLY A 33 17.73 8.06 7.85
N TRP A 34 16.53 7.59 7.54
CA TRP A 34 16.27 6.82 6.32
C TRP A 34 16.18 7.69 5.07
N VAL A 35 15.86 8.99 5.17
CA VAL A 35 15.71 9.84 3.99
C VAL A 35 17.05 9.98 3.27
N ASP A 36 17.02 9.77 1.95
CA ASP A 36 18.18 9.74 1.04
C ASP A 36 19.21 8.63 1.31
N LEU A 37 18.88 7.67 2.17
CA LEU A 37 19.68 6.47 2.40
C LEU A 37 19.44 5.46 1.28
N ASP A 38 20.53 4.96 0.67
CA ASP A 38 20.48 3.81 -0.23
C ASP A 38 20.22 2.53 0.57
N ALA A 39 18.95 2.30 0.86
CA ALA A 39 18.49 1.17 1.66
C ALA A 39 18.78 -0.16 0.96
N ALA A 40 18.69 -0.22 -0.37
CA ALA A 40 18.99 -1.41 -1.13
C ALA A 40 20.47 -1.81 -0.99
N ALA A 41 21.40 -0.86 -1.16
CA ALA A 41 22.83 -1.12 -0.97
C ALA A 41 23.15 -1.47 0.49
N LEU A 42 22.66 -0.68 1.46
CA LEU A 42 22.90 -0.92 2.88
C LEU A 42 22.46 -2.32 3.33
N LEU A 43 21.26 -2.72 2.94
CA LEU A 43 20.70 -4.03 3.31
C LEU A 43 21.35 -5.14 2.50
N GLY A 44 21.68 -4.89 1.23
CA GLY A 44 22.40 -5.83 0.36
C GLY A 44 23.78 -6.18 0.90
N ASP A 45 24.57 -5.18 1.30
CA ASP A 45 25.88 -5.36 1.94
C ASP A 45 25.76 -6.16 3.24
N ARG A 46 24.72 -5.89 4.02
CA ARG A 46 24.50 -6.56 5.31
C ARG A 46 24.07 -8.02 5.16
N LEU A 47 23.29 -8.33 4.13
CA LEU A 47 22.72 -9.65 3.85
C LEU A 47 23.61 -10.50 2.92
N GLY A 48 24.51 -9.88 2.17
CA GLY A 48 25.39 -10.54 1.20
C GLY A 48 24.65 -10.99 -0.06
N CYS A 49 23.65 -10.23 -0.52
CA CYS A 49 22.82 -10.58 -1.66
C CYS A 49 22.19 -9.34 -2.34
N PRO A 50 21.65 -9.48 -3.56
CA PRO A 50 20.85 -8.42 -4.17
C PRO A 50 19.57 -8.16 -3.38
N VAL A 51 19.32 -6.89 -3.06
CA VAL A 51 18.11 -6.44 -2.35
C VAL A 51 17.32 -5.48 -3.23
N THR A 52 16.02 -5.72 -3.33
CA THR A 52 15.05 -4.76 -3.88
C THR A 52 14.22 -4.18 -2.74
N VAL A 53 14.25 -2.86 -2.62
CA VAL A 53 13.39 -2.13 -1.66
C VAL A 53 12.24 -1.51 -2.44
N ILE A 54 11.03 -1.67 -1.93
CA ILE A 54 9.79 -1.18 -2.57
C ILE A 54 8.86 -0.58 -1.51
N ASN A 55 8.03 0.38 -1.91
CA ASN A 55 6.95 0.87 -1.07
C ASN A 55 6.02 -0.30 -0.64
N ASP A 56 5.53 -0.25 0.60
CA ASP A 56 4.71 -1.32 1.19
C ASP A 56 3.33 -1.47 0.53
N ALA A 57 2.68 -0.36 0.19
CA ALA A 57 1.42 -0.37 -0.54
C ALA A 57 1.62 -0.85 -1.99
N ASP A 58 2.67 -0.40 -2.67
CA ASP A 58 3.03 -0.88 -4.02
C ASP A 58 3.25 -2.40 -4.02
N ALA A 59 4.00 -2.92 -3.05
CA ALA A 59 4.21 -4.35 -2.90
C ALA A 59 2.88 -5.09 -2.69
N ALA A 60 2.06 -4.61 -1.76
CA ALA A 60 0.75 -5.21 -1.52
C ALA A 60 -0.13 -5.20 -2.78
N GLY A 61 -0.11 -4.11 -3.54
CA GLY A 61 -0.81 -3.96 -4.81
C GLY A 61 -0.35 -4.96 -5.86
N ILE A 62 0.96 -5.15 -6.03
CA ILE A 62 1.53 -6.14 -6.97
C ILE A 62 0.99 -7.54 -6.64
N ALA A 63 0.96 -7.88 -5.35
CA ALA A 63 0.49 -9.19 -4.90
C ALA A 63 -1.02 -9.37 -5.17
N GLU A 64 -1.85 -8.37 -4.86
CA GLU A 64 -3.30 -8.39 -5.12
C GLU A 64 -3.63 -8.43 -6.61
N MET A 65 -2.91 -7.67 -7.44
CA MET A 65 -3.10 -7.67 -8.90
C MET A 65 -2.71 -9.01 -9.54
N THR A 66 -1.85 -9.79 -8.88
CA THR A 66 -1.38 -11.07 -9.43
C THR A 66 -2.18 -12.26 -8.91
N PHE A 67 -2.44 -12.29 -7.61
CA PHE A 67 -2.96 -13.46 -6.92
C PHE A 67 -4.29 -13.23 -6.19
N GLY A 68 -4.72 -11.98 -6.04
CA GLY A 68 -5.87 -11.61 -5.22
C GLY A 68 -6.95 -10.87 -6.01
N ALA A 69 -7.57 -9.88 -5.36
CA ALA A 69 -8.78 -9.21 -5.84
C ALA A 69 -8.60 -8.45 -7.16
N GLY A 70 -7.36 -8.10 -7.52
CA GLY A 70 -7.03 -7.40 -8.75
C GLY A 70 -6.74 -8.31 -9.95
N ARG A 71 -6.76 -9.63 -9.76
CA ARG A 71 -6.34 -10.59 -10.79
C ARG A 71 -7.20 -10.49 -12.05
N GLY A 72 -6.53 -10.26 -13.18
CA GLY A 72 -7.17 -10.16 -14.49
C GLY A 72 -7.94 -8.86 -14.73
N ARG A 73 -7.92 -7.92 -13.78
CA ARG A 73 -8.47 -6.57 -13.97
C ARG A 73 -7.55 -5.77 -14.90
N THR A 74 -8.19 -5.02 -15.79
CA THR A 74 -7.55 -4.08 -16.71
C THR A 74 -8.04 -2.67 -16.40
N GLY A 75 -7.56 -1.65 -17.11
CA GLY A 75 -7.94 -0.27 -16.82
C GLY A 75 -7.28 0.25 -15.55
N THR A 76 -7.96 1.14 -14.84
CA THR A 76 -7.41 1.85 -13.68
C THR A 76 -7.84 1.15 -12.39
N VAL A 77 -6.90 0.52 -11.70
CA VAL A 77 -7.14 -0.17 -10.42
C VAL A 77 -6.33 0.50 -9.33
N MET A 78 -6.95 0.71 -8.18
CA MET A 78 -6.31 1.33 -7.02
C MET A 78 -6.40 0.43 -5.81
N MET A 79 -5.26 0.09 -5.22
CA MET A 79 -5.23 -0.47 -3.88
C MET A 79 -5.03 0.65 -2.87
N LEU A 80 -5.87 0.69 -1.84
CA LEU A 80 -5.80 1.64 -0.74
C LEU A 80 -5.71 0.87 0.58
N THR A 81 -4.67 1.12 1.37
CA THR A 81 -4.47 0.45 2.66
C THR A 81 -4.79 1.41 3.79
N PHE A 82 -5.64 1.00 4.74
CA PHE A 82 -6.01 1.82 5.89
C PHE A 82 -5.43 1.22 7.17
N GLY A 83 -4.40 1.87 7.71
CA GLY A 83 -3.65 1.44 8.89
C GLY A 83 -3.31 2.61 9.81
N THR A 84 -2.05 2.71 10.22
CA THR A 84 -1.51 3.88 10.91
C THR A 84 -1.66 5.15 10.06
N GLY A 85 -1.46 5.02 8.75
CA GLY A 85 -1.74 6.03 7.73
C GLY A 85 -2.64 5.47 6.63
N ILE A 86 -2.59 6.10 5.46
CA ILE A 86 -3.23 5.60 4.24
C ILE A 86 -2.16 5.34 3.17
N GLY A 87 -1.96 4.08 2.80
CA GLY A 87 -1.09 3.72 1.67
C GLY A 87 -1.88 3.61 0.37
N SER A 88 -1.21 3.81 -0.76
CA SER A 88 -1.84 3.67 -2.08
C SER A 88 -0.92 3.02 -3.10
N ALA A 89 -1.49 2.18 -3.96
CA ALA A 89 -0.85 1.67 -5.17
C ALA A 89 -1.81 1.83 -6.34
N LEU A 90 -1.33 2.47 -7.41
CA LEU A 90 -2.10 2.71 -8.63
C LEU A 90 -1.61 1.78 -9.74
N PHE A 91 -2.54 1.17 -10.46
CA PHE A 91 -2.27 0.35 -11.62
C PHE A 91 -3.03 0.88 -12.83
N THR A 92 -2.36 0.89 -13.98
CA THR A 92 -2.98 1.10 -15.30
C THR A 92 -2.67 -0.12 -16.16
N ASP A 93 -3.69 -0.85 -16.59
CA ASP A 93 -3.57 -2.07 -17.38
C ASP A 93 -2.64 -3.11 -16.75
N GLY A 94 -2.80 -3.32 -15.44
CA GLY A 94 -2.00 -4.27 -14.65
C GLY A 94 -0.57 -3.82 -14.37
N ARG A 95 -0.17 -2.63 -14.82
CA ARG A 95 1.17 -2.07 -14.60
C ARG A 95 1.14 -1.07 -13.45
N LEU A 96 2.03 -1.27 -12.48
CA LEU A 96 2.19 -0.36 -11.35
C LEU A 96 2.66 1.02 -11.82
N VAL A 97 1.98 2.06 -11.36
CA VAL A 97 2.48 3.44 -11.29
C VAL A 97 3.06 3.60 -9.89
N PRO A 98 4.39 3.58 -9.73
CA PRO A 98 5.02 3.40 -8.43
C PRO A 98 4.94 4.68 -7.58
N ASN A 99 5.01 4.49 -6.27
CA ASN A 99 5.17 5.53 -5.26
C ASN A 99 4.03 6.55 -5.20
N THR A 100 2.79 6.13 -5.46
CA THR A 100 1.65 7.00 -5.19
C THR A 100 1.46 7.18 -3.69
N GLU A 101 1.35 8.43 -3.24
CA GLU A 101 1.18 8.82 -1.83
C GLU A 101 -0.18 9.52 -1.63
N LEU A 102 -1.26 8.84 -2.04
CA LEU A 102 -2.62 9.40 -2.01
C LEU A 102 -3.16 9.59 -0.58
N GLY A 103 -2.56 8.94 0.41
CA GLY A 103 -2.87 9.20 1.82
C GLY A 103 -2.62 10.63 2.25
N HIS A 104 -1.67 11.31 1.60
CA HIS A 104 -1.30 12.70 1.86
C HIS A 104 -2.08 13.73 1.04
N LEU A 105 -3.13 13.32 0.32
CA LEU A 105 -4.04 14.26 -0.34
C LEU A 105 -4.65 15.23 0.68
N GLU A 106 -4.69 16.51 0.34
CA GLU A 106 -5.34 17.51 1.18
C GLU A 106 -6.85 17.48 0.96
N LEU A 107 -7.60 17.15 2.02
CA LEU A 107 -9.05 17.21 2.08
C LEU A 107 -9.49 18.22 3.13
N HIS A 108 -10.17 19.28 2.69
CA HIS A 108 -10.64 20.36 3.56
C HIS A 108 -9.53 20.98 4.42
N GLY A 109 -8.35 21.23 3.83
CA GLY A 109 -7.21 21.84 4.52
C GLY A 109 -6.40 20.88 5.41
N HIS A 110 -6.70 19.58 5.37
CA HIS A 110 -6.06 18.58 6.21
C HIS A 110 -5.60 17.38 5.39
N ASP A 111 -4.50 16.79 5.80
CA ASP A 111 -4.01 15.51 5.26
C ASP A 111 -5.08 14.41 5.45
N ALA A 112 -5.44 13.71 4.38
CA ALA A 112 -6.52 12.73 4.38
C ALA A 112 -6.31 11.60 5.40
N GLU A 113 -5.07 11.15 5.62
CA GLU A 113 -4.79 10.05 6.54
C GLU A 113 -5.11 10.39 8.00
N LYS A 114 -5.03 11.68 8.37
CA LYS A 114 -5.39 12.15 9.72
C LYS A 114 -6.88 11.99 10.02
N HIS A 115 -7.71 11.83 8.99
CA HIS A 115 -9.15 11.71 9.15
C HIS A 115 -9.68 10.30 8.82
N ALA A 116 -9.16 9.68 7.76
CA ALA A 116 -9.72 8.45 7.20
C ALA A 116 -8.89 7.18 7.48
N SER A 117 -7.70 7.29 8.10
CA SER A 117 -6.94 6.09 8.51
C SER A 117 -7.66 5.26 9.57
N SER A 118 -7.26 4.00 9.72
CA SER A 118 -7.76 3.15 10.81
C SER A 118 -7.33 3.67 12.18
N LYS A 119 -6.14 4.28 12.27
CA LYS A 119 -5.67 4.95 13.49
C LYS A 119 -6.57 6.13 13.87
N ALA A 120 -6.98 6.98 12.92
CA ALA A 120 -7.91 8.08 13.20
C ALA A 120 -9.25 7.59 13.77
N LYS A 121 -9.73 6.43 13.30
CA LYS A 121 -10.92 5.77 13.88
C LYS A 121 -10.72 5.43 15.36
N GLU A 122 -9.56 4.88 15.70
CA GLU A 122 -9.24 4.41 17.05
C GLU A 122 -8.97 5.58 18.00
N ASP A 123 -8.17 6.55 17.58
CA ASP A 123 -7.79 7.72 18.38
C ASP A 123 -9.01 8.59 18.74
N GLU A 124 -10.01 8.67 17.86
CA GLU A 124 -11.25 9.44 18.06
C GLU A 124 -12.46 8.59 18.52
N ASP A 125 -12.26 7.30 18.81
CA ASP A 125 -13.31 6.34 19.21
C ASP A 125 -14.55 6.35 18.30
N LEU A 126 -14.33 6.37 16.99
CA LEU A 126 -15.41 6.48 16.02
C LEU A 126 -16.14 5.15 15.84
N SER A 127 -17.48 5.23 15.70
CA SER A 127 -18.29 4.13 15.21
C SER A 127 -17.91 3.76 13.76
N TRP A 128 -18.22 2.54 13.34
CA TRP A 128 -18.00 2.10 11.96
C TRP A 128 -18.72 2.99 10.95
N ALA A 129 -19.95 3.40 11.24
CA ALA A 129 -20.73 4.28 10.36
C ALA A 129 -20.11 5.68 10.24
N HIS A 130 -19.62 6.27 11.33
CA HIS A 130 -18.98 7.58 11.26
C HIS A 130 -17.67 7.54 10.50
N TRP A 131 -16.86 6.50 10.73
CA TRP A 131 -15.60 6.33 10.02
C TRP A 131 -15.81 5.98 8.54
N ALA A 132 -16.77 5.11 8.21
CA ALA A 132 -17.13 4.80 6.82
C ALA A 132 -17.49 6.05 6.01
N LYS A 133 -18.19 7.03 6.60
CA LYS A 133 -18.46 8.33 5.95
C LYS A 133 -17.18 9.13 5.67
N ARG A 134 -16.15 9.03 6.49
CA ARG A 134 -14.85 9.67 6.23
C ARG A 134 -14.12 8.97 5.08
N VAL A 135 -14.11 7.64 5.11
CA VAL A 135 -13.56 6.83 4.01
C VAL A 135 -14.29 7.11 2.70
N GLN A 136 -15.62 7.17 2.70
CA GLN A 136 -16.44 7.51 1.52
C GLN A 136 -16.04 8.87 0.93
N LYS A 137 -15.86 9.91 1.74
CA LYS A 137 -15.40 11.23 1.26
C LYS A 137 -14.03 11.16 0.61
N TYR A 138 -13.11 10.41 1.22
CA TYR A 138 -11.77 10.18 0.65
C TYR A 138 -11.87 9.43 -0.68
N LEU A 139 -12.60 8.31 -0.74
CA LEU A 139 -12.81 7.54 -1.95
C LEU A 139 -13.48 8.35 -3.06
N ALA A 140 -14.49 9.16 -2.74
CA ALA A 140 -15.16 10.02 -3.71
C ALA A 140 -14.20 11.05 -4.31
N HIS A 141 -13.29 11.60 -3.51
CA HIS A 141 -12.27 12.53 -3.99
C HIS A 141 -11.25 11.81 -4.91
N VAL A 142 -10.79 10.63 -4.51
CA VAL A 142 -9.89 9.82 -5.34
C VAL A 142 -10.59 9.37 -6.63
N GLU A 143 -11.87 8.97 -6.58
CA GLU A 143 -12.66 8.63 -7.78
C GLU A 143 -12.78 9.82 -8.72
N MET A 144 -13.02 11.03 -8.18
CA MET A 144 -13.07 12.24 -8.99
C MET A 144 -11.74 12.50 -9.74
N LEU A 145 -10.60 12.25 -9.10
CA LEU A 145 -9.28 12.50 -9.68
C LEU A 145 -8.88 11.46 -10.74
N PHE A 146 -9.23 10.19 -10.53
CA PHE A 146 -8.65 9.09 -11.32
C PHE A 146 -9.68 8.22 -12.05
N SER A 147 -10.96 8.30 -11.68
CA SER A 147 -12.05 7.47 -12.21
C SER A 147 -11.68 5.98 -12.32
N PRO A 148 -11.26 5.33 -11.22
CA PRO A 148 -10.84 3.93 -11.26
C PRO A 148 -12.02 2.99 -11.53
N ASP A 149 -11.72 1.85 -12.14
CA ASP A 149 -12.66 0.75 -12.34
C ASP A 149 -12.83 -0.07 -11.04
N LEU A 150 -11.82 -0.09 -10.17
CA LEU A 150 -11.78 -0.89 -8.95
C LEU A 150 -10.94 -0.22 -7.85
N PHE A 151 -11.51 -0.16 -6.65
CA PHE A 151 -10.80 0.01 -5.39
C PHE A 151 -10.64 -1.32 -4.67
N ILE A 152 -9.40 -1.68 -4.35
CA ILE A 152 -9.05 -2.80 -3.47
C ILE A 152 -8.68 -2.24 -2.10
N ILE A 153 -9.47 -2.56 -1.07
CA ILE A 153 -9.31 -2.05 0.28
C ILE A 153 -8.46 -3.01 1.10
N GLY A 154 -7.21 -2.62 1.33
CA GLY A 154 -6.23 -3.36 2.12
C GLY A 154 -6.00 -2.81 3.53
N GLY A 155 -4.88 -3.19 4.13
CA GLY A 155 -4.56 -2.88 5.52
C GLY A 155 -5.32 -3.75 6.51
N GLY A 156 -5.04 -3.58 7.82
CA GLY A 156 -5.60 -4.45 8.86
C GLY A 156 -7.13 -4.41 8.96
N VAL A 157 -7.75 -3.33 8.50
CA VAL A 157 -9.20 -3.13 8.54
C VAL A 157 -9.95 -3.91 7.46
N SER A 158 -9.30 -4.36 6.40
CA SER A 158 -9.95 -5.12 5.33
C SER A 158 -10.60 -6.42 5.82
N ARG A 159 -10.05 -7.00 6.91
CA ARG A 159 -10.62 -8.15 7.65
C ARG A 159 -11.98 -7.89 8.29
N LYS A 160 -12.35 -6.63 8.45
CA LYS A 160 -13.61 -6.16 9.04
C LYS A 160 -14.46 -5.43 7.99
N SER A 161 -14.22 -5.71 6.70
CA SER A 161 -14.88 -5.06 5.57
C SER A 161 -16.41 -5.13 5.65
N GLU A 162 -16.96 -6.20 6.18
CA GLU A 162 -18.38 -6.40 6.42
C GLU A 162 -19.01 -5.33 7.34
N LYS A 163 -18.20 -4.66 8.17
CA LYS A 163 -18.67 -3.63 9.11
C LYS A 163 -18.79 -2.25 8.50
N PHE A 164 -18.11 -1.97 7.39
CA PHE A 164 -18.00 -0.60 6.87
C PHE A 164 -18.15 -0.48 5.36
N LEU A 165 -17.73 -1.46 4.54
CA LEU A 165 -17.94 -1.37 3.09
C LEU A 165 -19.43 -1.25 2.71
N PRO A 166 -20.37 -1.96 3.35
CA PRO A 166 -21.80 -1.77 3.06
C PRO A 166 -22.35 -0.38 3.45
N LEU A 167 -21.58 0.41 4.21
CA LEU A 167 -21.94 1.77 4.63
C LEU A 167 -21.35 2.85 3.73
N ILE A 168 -20.51 2.46 2.76
CA ILE A 168 -19.95 3.37 1.76
C ILE A 168 -20.92 3.39 0.58
N GLU A 169 -21.56 4.53 0.39
CA GLU A 169 -22.51 4.77 -0.68
C GLU A 169 -21.92 5.77 -1.69
N ASP A 170 -22.58 5.95 -2.83
CA ASP A 170 -22.24 6.99 -3.83
C ASP A 170 -20.83 6.92 -4.44
N ILE A 171 -20.23 5.73 -4.49
CA ILE A 171 -19.01 5.44 -5.27
C ILE A 171 -19.40 4.57 -6.46
N ARG A 172 -18.96 4.96 -7.67
CA ARG A 172 -19.25 4.23 -8.91
C ARG A 172 -18.26 3.10 -9.15
N ALA A 173 -17.00 3.32 -8.78
CA ALA A 173 -15.97 2.29 -8.83
C ALA A 173 -16.40 1.09 -7.97
N GLU A 174 -16.10 -0.12 -8.45
CA GLU A 174 -16.28 -1.31 -7.63
C GLU A 174 -15.36 -1.23 -6.39
N ILE A 175 -15.83 -1.67 -5.22
CA ILE A 175 -15.04 -1.67 -3.99
C ILE A 175 -15.03 -3.07 -3.41
N VAL A 176 -13.84 -3.65 -3.27
CA VAL A 176 -13.65 -5.01 -2.73
C VAL A 176 -12.56 -5.02 -1.64
N PRO A 177 -12.64 -5.89 -0.63
CA PRO A 177 -11.53 -6.09 0.29
C PRO A 177 -10.37 -6.83 -0.39
N ALA A 178 -9.14 -6.53 0.03
CA ALA A 178 -7.94 -7.27 -0.37
C ALA A 178 -7.99 -8.74 0.11
N GLU A 179 -7.58 -9.68 -0.74
CA GLU A 179 -7.67 -11.13 -0.46
C GLU A 179 -6.46 -11.66 0.34
N LEU A 180 -5.24 -11.16 0.05
CA LEU A 180 -4.00 -11.64 0.65
C LEU A 180 -3.72 -11.03 2.04
N GLN A 181 -4.43 -9.96 2.39
CA GLN A 181 -4.36 -9.28 3.69
C GLN A 181 -2.91 -9.03 4.15
N ASN A 182 -2.47 -9.63 5.27
CA ASN A 182 -1.15 -9.41 5.87
C ASN A 182 0.01 -9.98 5.02
N ASN A 183 -0.27 -10.91 4.11
CA ASN A 183 0.76 -11.55 3.30
C ASN A 183 1.10 -10.77 2.04
N ALA A 184 0.24 -9.82 1.65
CA ALA A 184 0.37 -9.08 0.39
C ALA A 184 1.73 -8.39 0.26
N GLY A 185 2.20 -7.69 1.31
CA GLY A 185 3.49 -6.99 1.29
C GLY A 185 4.69 -7.93 1.11
N ILE A 186 4.71 -9.06 1.84
CA ILE A 186 5.81 -10.04 1.74
C ILE A 186 5.85 -10.70 0.36
N VAL A 187 4.68 -11.12 -0.14
CA VAL A 187 4.56 -11.75 -1.47
C VAL A 187 4.97 -10.74 -2.55
N GLY A 188 4.45 -9.52 -2.50
CA GLY A 188 4.76 -8.48 -3.46
C GLY A 188 6.23 -8.07 -3.49
N ALA A 189 6.86 -7.97 -2.32
CA ALA A 189 8.29 -7.68 -2.25
C ALA A 189 9.12 -8.80 -2.87
N ALA A 190 8.80 -10.07 -2.58
CA ALA A 190 9.47 -11.22 -3.20
C ALA A 190 9.31 -11.22 -4.72
N MET A 191 8.13 -10.86 -5.24
CA MET A 191 7.89 -10.72 -6.67
C MET A 191 8.73 -9.60 -7.29
N ALA A 192 8.79 -8.42 -6.65
CA ALA A 192 9.58 -7.30 -7.11
C ALA A 192 11.07 -7.67 -7.22
N ALA A 193 11.60 -8.38 -6.21
CA ALA A 193 12.98 -8.86 -6.22
C ALA A 193 13.25 -9.90 -7.32
N SER A 194 12.30 -10.80 -7.57
CA SER A 194 12.41 -11.77 -8.67
C SER A 194 12.42 -11.09 -10.03
N ALA A 195 11.58 -10.07 -10.24
CA ALA A 195 11.49 -9.33 -11.50
C ALA A 195 12.74 -8.49 -11.77
N ALA A 196 13.35 -7.88 -10.75
CA ALA A 196 14.59 -7.12 -10.89
C ALA A 196 15.83 -7.99 -11.21
N SER A 197 15.73 -9.30 -10.99
CA SER A 197 16.81 -10.27 -11.25
C SER A 197 16.64 -11.04 -12.56
N SER A 198 15.58 -10.75 -13.33
CA SER A 198 15.23 -11.42 -14.59
C SER A 198 15.72 -10.66 -15.82
#